data_AF-A0A7Y6E655-F1
#
_entry.id   AF-A0A7Y6E655-F1
#
_cell.length_a   1.000
_cell.length_b   1.000
_cell.length_c   1.000
_cell.angle_alpha   90.00
_cell.angle_beta   90.00
_cell.angle_gamma   90.00
#
_symmetry.space_group_name_H-M   'P 1'
#
loop_
_entity.id
_entity.type
_entity.pdbx_description
1 polymer ?
#
loop_
_entity_poly.entity_id
_entity_poly.type
_entity_poly.pdbx_seq_one_letter_code
_entity_poly.pdbx_strand_id
1 'polypeptide(L)' 'MDDWLKDGAEIYRRSFATIRAEADLARFPEDVSRVVVRMIHACGMTDLPQDIGLRPDVARAANAA' A
#
# COMPACT_ATOMS: atom_id res chain seq x y z
N MET A 1 -6.11 10.91 -30.54
CA MET A 1 -5.35 11.55 -29.44
C MET A 1 -5.75 10.80 -28.20
N ASP A 2 -4.82 10.07 -27.59
CA ASP A 2 -5.18 9.07 -26.58
C ASP A 2 -5.70 9.73 -25.29
N ASP A 3 -6.84 9.24 -24.81
CA ASP A 3 -7.52 9.70 -23.59
C ASP A 3 -7.01 8.90 -22.39
N TRP A 4 -5.83 9.27 -21.89
CA TRP A 4 -5.30 8.69 -20.65
C TRP A 4 -4.83 9.80 -19.70
N LEU A 5 -4.93 9.48 -18.42
CA LEU A 5 -4.65 10.39 -17.33
C LEU A 5 -3.14 10.67 -17.23
N LYS A 6 -2.76 11.95 -17.26
CA LYS A 6 -1.36 12.42 -17.18
C LYS A 6 -1.00 13.11 -15.87
N ASP A 7 -1.99 13.37 -15.02
CA ASP A 7 -1.77 13.99 -13.72
C ASP A 7 -1.23 12.95 -12.73
N GLY A 8 0.02 13.12 -12.31
CA GLY A 8 0.70 12.20 -11.41
C GLY A 8 0.01 12.03 -10.06
N ALA A 9 -0.55 13.10 -9.50
CA ALA A 9 -1.23 13.04 -8.20
C ALA A 9 -2.55 12.26 -8.30
N GLU A 10 -3.29 12.46 -9.38
CA GLU A 10 -4.51 11.72 -9.67
C GLU A 10 -4.22 10.25 -9.98
N ILE A 11 -3.11 9.94 -10.67
CA ILE A 11 -2.65 8.56 -10.88
C ILE A 11 -2.36 7.90 -9.53
N TYR A 12 -1.63 8.58 -8.63
CA TYR A 12 -1.36 8.09 -7.28
C TYR A 12 -2.65 7.85 -6.48
N ARG A 13 -3.57 8.80 -6.53
CA ARG A 13 -4.86 8.71 -5.84
C ARG A 13 -5.66 7.50 -6.31
N ARG A 14 -5.77 7.30 -7.63
CA ARG A 14 -6.46 6.15 -8.22
C ARG A 14 -5.75 4.85 -7.90
N SER A 15 -4.43 4.78 -8.08
CA SER A 15 -3.64 3.59 -7.77
C SER A 15 -3.82 3.16 -6.31
N PHE A 16 -3.73 4.08 -5.34
CA PHE A 16 -3.88 3.74 -3.93
C PHE A 16 -5.32 3.36 -3.58
N ALA A 17 -6.32 3.94 -4.25
CA ALA A 17 -7.71 3.53 -4.09
C ALA A 17 -7.93 2.11 -4.60
N THR A 18 -7.41 1.79 -5.79
CA THR A 18 -7.45 0.45 -6.37
C THR A 18 -6.77 -0.59 -5.46
N ILE A 19 -5.55 -0.30 -4.98
CA ILE A 19 -4.82 -1.21 -4.09
C ILE A 19 -5.61 -1.51 -2.81
N ARG A 20 -6.21 -0.49 -2.19
CA ARG A 20 -7.01 -0.69 -0.96
C ARG A 20 -8.30 -1.47 -1.20
N ALA A 21 -8.83 -1.43 -2.42
CA ALA A 21 -10.02 -2.19 -2.79
C ALA A 21 -9.70 -3.67 -3.09
N GLU A 22 -8.48 -3.96 -3.55
CA GLU A 22 -8.09 -5.28 -4.04
C GLU A 22 -7.24 -6.10 -3.06
N ALA A 23 -6.45 -5.45 -2.20
CA ALA A 23 -5.55 -6.14 -1.27
C ALA A 23 -6.24 -6.46 0.06
N ASP A 24 -6.07 -7.69 0.56
CA ASP A 24 -6.50 -8.04 1.92
C ASP A 24 -5.52 -7.46 2.95
N LEU A 25 -5.94 -6.40 3.61
CA LEU A 25 -5.16 -5.70 4.63
C LEU A 25 -5.66 -5.97 6.06
N ALA A 26 -6.67 -6.83 6.24
CA ALA A 26 -7.39 -6.95 7.52
C ALA A 26 -6.49 -7.37 8.70
N ARG A 27 -5.38 -8.07 8.42
CA ARG A 27 -4.43 -8.53 9.46
C ARG A 27 -3.45 -7.45 9.92
N PHE A 28 -3.38 -6.31 9.25
CA PHE A 28 -2.39 -5.27 9.55
C PHE A 28 -3.01 -4.15 10.40
N PRO A 29 -2.29 -3.67 11.44
CA PRO A 29 -2.58 -2.38 12.05
C PRO A 29 -2.60 -1.25 11.01
N GLU A 30 -3.29 -0.14 11.30
CA GLU A 30 -3.47 0.95 10.34
C GLU A 30 -2.13 1.55 9.85
N ASP A 31 -1.18 1.74 10.76
CA ASP A 31 0.14 2.27 10.46
C ASP A 31 0.96 1.33 9.57
N VAL A 32 0.87 0.01 9.79
CA VAL A 32 1.48 -1.02 8.93
C VAL A 32 0.77 -1.09 7.58
N SER A 33 -0.56 -1.04 7.55
CA SER A 33 -1.36 -1.08 6.31
C SER A 33 -0.95 0.02 5.32
N ARG A 34 -0.64 1.22 5.83
CA ARG A 34 -0.15 2.34 5.00
C ARG A 34 1.17 2.02 4.29
N VAL A 35 2.07 1.28 4.94
CA VAL A 35 3.35 0.85 4.35
C VAL A 35 3.11 -0.26 3.32
N VAL A 36 2.26 -1.24 3.65
CA VAL A 36 1.90 -2.34 2.74
C VAL A 36 1.33 -1.82 1.43
N VAL A 37 0.43 -0.83 1.46
CA VAL A 37 -0.11 -0.18 0.24
C VAL A 37 1.01 0.42 -0.62
N ARG A 38 2.05 1.03 -0.01
CA ARG A 38 3.19 1.58 -0.76
C ARG A 38 4.08 0.50 -1.35
N MET A 39 4.23 -0.63 -0.66
CA MET A 39 4.96 -1.79 -1.19
C MET A 39 4.24 -2.35 -2.42
N ILE A 40 2.92 -2.54 -2.35
CA ILE A 40 2.10 -2.99 -3.49
C ILE A 40 2.17 -1.97 -4.63
N HIS A 41 2.10 -0.68 -4.34
CA HIS A 41 2.23 0.35 -5.39
C HIS A 41 3.56 0.25 -6.15
N ALA A 42 4.64 -0.12 -5.46
CA ALA A 42 5.96 -0.24 -6.07
C ALA A 42 6.11 -1.50 -6.95
N CYS A 43 5.40 -2.60 -6.63
CA CYS A 43 5.59 -3.88 -7.31
C CYS A 43 4.38 -4.38 -8.13
N GLY A 44 3.19 -3.82 -7.92
CA GLY A 44 1.95 -4.22 -8.60
C GLY A 44 1.31 -5.52 -8.10
N MET A 45 1.80 -6.12 -7.00
CA MET A 45 1.31 -7.41 -6.49
C MET A 45 0.30 -7.22 -5.36
N THR A 46 -1.00 -7.37 -5.61
CA THR A 46 -2.06 -7.18 -4.61
C THR A 46 -2.20 -8.34 -3.61
N ASP A 47 -1.58 -9.49 -3.89
CA ASP A 47 -1.47 -10.67 -3.03
C ASP A 47 -0.27 -10.63 -2.07
N LEU A 48 0.64 -9.66 -2.23
CA LEU A 48 1.78 -9.42 -1.34
C LEU A 48 1.46 -9.44 0.16
N PRO A 49 0.28 -8.97 0.65
CA PRO A 49 -0.12 -9.14 2.04
C PRO A 49 0.11 -10.54 2.61
N GLN A 50 -0.01 -11.60 1.80
CA GLN A 50 0.13 -12.99 2.25
C GLN A 50 1.55 -13.30 2.74
N ASP A 51 2.57 -12.70 2.10
CA ASP A 51 3.99 -12.96 2.35
C ASP A 51 4.61 -12.08 3.44
N ILE A 52 3.90 -11.08 3.94
CA ILE A 52 4.46 -10.10 4.90
C ILE A 52 4.36 -10.61 6.34
N GLY A 53 5.50 -10.93 6.96
CA GLY A 53 5.61 -11.04 8.41
C GLY A 53 5.78 -9.68 9.09
N LEU A 54 5.13 -9.46 10.24
CA LEU A 54 5.36 -8.27 11.07
C LEU A 54 5.66 -8.61 12.53
N ARG A 55 6.44 -7.74 13.18
CA ARG A 55 6.48 -7.65 14.64
C ARG A 55 5.39 -6.68 15.11
N PRO A 56 4.71 -6.93 16.25
CA PRO A 56 3.62 -6.07 16.73
C PRO A 56 4.00 -4.60 16.90
N ASP A 57 5.27 -4.30 17.20
CA ASP A 57 5.77 -2.95 17.50
C ASP A 57 6.58 -2.31 16.36
N VAL A 58 6.64 -2.95 15.18
CA VAL A 58 7.57 -2.57 14.11
C VAL A 58 7.42 -1.11 13.67
N ALA A 59 6.18 -0.64 13.46
CA ALA A 59 5.92 0.70 12.97
C ALA A 59 6.25 1.76 14.04
N ARG A 60 5.84 1.54 15.29
CA ARG A 60 6.18 2.42 16.41
C ARG A 60 7.69 2.50 16.62
N ALA A 61 8.37 1.36 16.65
CA ALA A 61 9.81 1.30 16.88
C ALA A 61 10.61 1.97 15.74
N ALA A 62 10.21 1.74 14.48
CA ALA A 62 10.88 2.35 13.33
C ALA A 62 10.71 3.88 13.29
N ASN A 63 9.54 4.40 13.67
CA ASN A 63 9.30 5.85 13.71
C ASN A 63 10.03 6.57 14.87
N ALA A 64 10.48 5.83 15.89
CA ALA A 64 11.15 6.38 17.07
C ALA A 64 12.69 6.33 17.01
N ALA A 65 13.26 5.71 15.97
CA ALA A 65 14.69 5.65 15.71
C ALA A 65 15.17 6.87 14.92
#